data_AF-A0A7Y2V0H7-F1
#
_entry.id   AF-A0A7Y2V0H7-F1
#
_cell.length_a   1.000
_cell.length_b   1.000
_cell.length_c   1.000
_cell.angle_alpha   90.00
_cell.angle_beta   90.00
_cell.angle_gamma   90.00
#
_symmetry.space_group_name_H-M   'P 1'
#
loop_
_entity.id
_entity.type
_entity.pdbx_description
1 polymer ?
#
loop_
_entity_poly.entity_id
_entity_poly.type
_entity_poly.pdbx_seq_one_letter_code
_entity_poly.pdbx_strand_id
1 'polypeptide(L)'
;MLFVVSFILAGGVLVYYMYNPDMLDFNLKQETIALTPVEIDEDLIENGVHVRTGFIEAEGYTTVINNCTNCHSSKIVLQNRMSAERWNATIKWMQETQNLWDLGRNQEIIVNYLATNYPPIKKGRRMVLTNIEWYELEDK
;
A
#
# COMPACT_ATOMS: atom_id res chain seq x y z
N MET A 1 -45.37 -11.17 -53.61
CA MET A 1 -44.91 -12.32 -52.78
C MET A 1 -43.84 -11.94 -51.76
N LEU A 2 -42.79 -11.19 -52.13
CA LEU A 2 -41.72 -10.76 -51.19
C LEU A 2 -42.20 -10.04 -49.91
N PHE A 3 -43.19 -9.15 -50.01
CA PHE A 3 -43.74 -8.46 -48.84
C PHE A 3 -44.45 -9.41 -47.86
N VAL A 4 -45.21 -10.38 -48.35
CA VAL A 4 -45.92 -11.35 -47.51
C VAL A 4 -44.94 -12.26 -46.77
N VAL A 5 -43.86 -12.68 -47.44
CA VAL A 5 -42.81 -13.48 -46.82
C VAL A 5 -42.07 -12.68 -45.74
N SER A 6 -41.82 -11.39 -45.96
CA SER A 6 -41.17 -10.51 -44.98
C SER A 6 -42.04 -10.32 -43.71
N PHE A 7 -43.36 -10.17 -43.87
CA PHE A 7 -44.29 -10.10 -42.73
C PHE A 7 -44.35 -11.40 -41.93
N ILE A 8 -44.30 -12.56 -42.60
CA ILE A 8 -44.28 -13.86 -41.91
C ILE A 8 -42.98 -14.06 -41.12
N LEU A 9 -41.84 -13.69 -41.71
CA LEU A 9 -40.54 -13.79 -41.03
C LEU A 9 -40.45 -12.84 -39.83
N ALA A 10 -40.85 -11.57 -39.99
CA ALA A 10 -40.85 -10.59 -38.91
C ALA A 10 -41.83 -10.99 -37.78
N GLY A 11 -43.02 -11.46 -38.14
CA GLY A 11 -44.00 -11.95 -37.17
C GLY A 11 -43.52 -13.20 -36.43
N GLY A 12 -42.87 -14.13 -37.14
CA GLY A 12 -42.27 -15.32 -36.53
C GLY A 12 -41.16 -14.98 -35.52
N VAL A 13 -40.27 -14.04 -35.87
CA VAL A 13 -39.21 -13.55 -34.98
C VAL A 13 -39.81 -12.84 -33.76
N LEU A 14 -40.87 -12.05 -33.94
CA LEU A 14 -41.56 -11.38 -32.83
C LEU A 14 -42.19 -12.38 -31.85
N VAL A 15 -42.94 -13.36 -32.35
CA VAL A 15 -43.58 -14.40 -31.52
C VAL A 15 -42.52 -15.24 -30.81
N TYR A 16 -41.44 -15.57 -31.51
CA TYR A 16 -40.31 -16.29 -30.92
C TYR A 16 -39.63 -15.51 -29.79
N TYR A 17 -39.44 -14.20 -29.97
CA TYR A 17 -38.92 -13.30 -28.94
C TYR A 17 -39.88 -13.16 -27.75
N MET A 18 -41.19 -13.10 -27.98
CA MET A 18 -42.17 -13.07 -26.90
C MET A 18 -42.18 -14.36 -26.06
N TYR A 19 -41.79 -15.49 -26.64
CA TYR A 19 -41.66 -16.76 -25.94
C TYR A 19 -40.29 -16.96 -25.25
N ASN A 20 -39.24 -16.29 -25.75
CA ASN A 20 -37.88 -16.36 -25.21
C ASN A 20 -37.28 -14.94 -25.10
N PRO A 21 -37.74 -14.12 -24.14
CA PRO A 21 -37.30 -12.73 -24.02
C PRO A 21 -35.79 -12.60 -23.78
N ASP A 22 -35.17 -13.63 -23.20
CA ASP A 22 -33.76 -13.64 -22.82
C ASP A 22 -32.80 -13.91 -23.99
N MET A 23 -33.31 -14.32 -25.17
CA MET A 23 -32.46 -14.67 -26.33
C MET A 23 -31.71 -13.49 -26.95
N LEU A 24 -32.16 -12.25 -26.70
CA LEU A 24 -31.48 -11.02 -27.12
C LEU A 24 -30.86 -10.28 -25.93
N ASP A 25 -30.78 -10.92 -24.77
CA ASP A 25 -30.16 -10.31 -23.60
C ASP A 25 -28.63 -10.37 -23.75
N PHE A 26 -28.08 -9.34 -24.41
CA PHE A 26 -26.64 -9.13 -24.60
C PHE A 26 -25.91 -8.80 -23.29
N ASN A 27 -26.62 -8.74 -22.15
CA ASN A 27 -26.01 -8.84 -20.84
C ASN A 27 -25.56 -10.28 -20.59
N LEU A 28 -24.48 -10.69 -21.28
CA LEU A 28 -23.59 -11.70 -20.75
C LEU A 28 -23.24 -11.22 -19.34
N LYS A 29 -23.85 -11.85 -18.34
CA LYS A 29 -23.51 -11.72 -16.94
C LYS A 29 -22.01 -11.87 -16.89
N GLN A 30 -21.31 -10.75 -16.83
CA GLN A 30 -19.89 -10.74 -16.59
C GLN A 30 -19.79 -11.56 -15.31
N GLU A 31 -19.23 -12.76 -15.40
CA GLU A 31 -18.72 -13.47 -14.25
C GLU A 31 -17.56 -12.61 -13.78
N THR A 32 -17.89 -11.47 -13.18
CA THR A 32 -17.09 -10.82 -12.18
C THR A 32 -16.89 -11.91 -11.16
N ILE A 33 -15.73 -12.56 -11.25
CA ILE A 33 -15.19 -13.36 -10.16
C ILE A 33 -15.41 -12.48 -8.94
N ALA A 34 -16.37 -12.87 -8.10
CA ALA A 34 -16.53 -12.27 -6.80
C ALA A 34 -15.27 -12.68 -6.05
N LEU A 35 -14.20 -11.90 -6.24
CA LEU A 35 -13.13 -11.80 -5.29
C LEU A 35 -13.87 -11.40 -4.03
N THR A 36 -14.13 -12.37 -3.16
CA THR A 36 -14.41 -12.08 -1.76
C THR A 36 -13.40 -11.01 -1.38
N PRO A 37 -13.84 -9.80 -0.97
CA PRO A 37 -12.91 -8.79 -0.52
C PRO A 37 -12.04 -9.47 0.52
N VAL A 38 -10.76 -9.67 0.19
CA VAL A 38 -9.80 -10.10 1.20
C VAL A 38 -9.78 -8.92 2.15
N GLU A 39 -10.38 -9.07 3.34
CA GLU A 39 -10.19 -8.12 4.41
C GLU A 39 -8.69 -8.12 4.72
N ILE A 40 -7.98 -7.14 4.16
CA ILE A 40 -6.59 -6.89 4.50
C ILE A 40 -6.66 -6.24 5.87
N ASP A 41 -6.32 -7.00 6.91
CA ASP A 41 -6.09 -6.45 8.23
C ASP A 41 -4.88 -5.50 8.15
N GLU A 42 -5.16 -4.20 8.10
CA GLU A 42 -4.16 -3.16 7.98
C GLU A 42 -3.27 -3.04 9.23
N ASP A 43 -3.76 -3.55 10.36
CA ASP A 43 -3.14 -3.48 11.68
C ASP A 43 -2.55 -4.84 12.12
N LEU A 44 -2.47 -5.80 11.20
CA LEU A 44 -1.91 -7.13 11.43
C LEU A 44 -0.52 -7.05 12.07
N ILE A 45 -0.38 -7.72 13.22
CA ILE A 45 0.88 -7.92 13.94
C ILE A 45 1.30 -9.37 13.79
N GLU A 46 2.51 -9.60 13.26
CA GLU A 46 3.14 -10.92 13.22
C GLU A 46 4.50 -10.86 13.90
N ASN A 47 4.76 -11.78 14.83
CA ASN A 47 6.02 -11.86 15.58
C ASN A 47 6.43 -10.54 16.26
N GLY A 48 5.46 -9.78 16.77
CA GLY A 48 5.69 -8.48 17.41
C GLY A 48 6.07 -7.37 16.43
N VAL A 49 5.76 -7.52 15.13
CA VAL A 49 6.00 -6.50 14.10
C VAL A 49 4.70 -6.24 13.34
N HIS A 50 4.35 -4.96 13.22
CA HIS A 50 3.24 -4.51 12.39
C HIS A 50 3.55 -4.72 10.91
N VAL A 51 2.87 -5.68 10.29
CA VAL A 51 3.23 -6.24 8.98
C VAL A 51 3.31 -5.16 7.91
N ARG A 52 2.35 -4.23 7.89
CA ARG A 52 2.27 -3.16 6.88
C ARG A 52 3.43 -2.16 6.97
N THR A 53 3.92 -1.85 8.17
CA THR A 53 4.90 -0.75 8.37
C THR A 53 6.29 -1.23 8.76
N GLY A 54 6.42 -2.46 9.29
CA GLY A 54 7.68 -2.98 9.83
C GLY A 54 8.05 -2.42 11.21
N PHE A 55 7.13 -1.68 11.86
CA PHE A 55 7.35 -1.18 13.22
C PHE A 55 7.21 -2.32 14.24
N ILE A 56 8.09 -2.34 15.25
CA ILE A 56 7.98 -3.24 16.40
C ILE A 56 6.73 -2.82 17.19
N GLU A 57 5.89 -3.78 17.53
CA GLU A 57 4.72 -3.55 18.36
C GLU A 57 5.18 -3.25 19.80
N ALA A 58 5.23 -1.95 20.13
CA ALA A 58 5.68 -1.44 21.42
C ALA A 58 4.99 -0.11 21.73
N GLU A 59 4.98 0.33 22.99
CA GLU A 59 4.33 1.58 23.39
C GLU A 59 4.74 2.77 22.52
N GLY A 60 3.76 3.44 21.90
CA GLY A 60 3.96 4.58 21.01
C GLY A 60 4.10 4.25 19.52
N TYR A 61 4.14 2.98 19.11
CA TYR A 61 4.29 2.62 17.69
C TYR A 61 3.14 3.14 16.81
N THR A 62 1.89 3.09 17.29
CA THR A 62 0.72 3.63 16.58
C THR A 62 0.79 5.16 16.44
N THR A 63 1.31 5.86 17.46
CA THR A 63 1.58 7.30 17.39
C THR A 63 2.58 7.62 16.29
N VAL A 64 3.62 6.79 16.13
CA VAL A 64 4.61 6.95 15.06
C VAL A 64 4.00 6.66 13.69
N ILE A 65 3.19 5.61 13.55
CA ILE A 65 2.46 5.33 12.30
C ILE A 65 1.63 6.55 11.92
N ASN A 66 0.78 7.02 12.83
CA ASN A 66 -0.18 8.11 12.55
C ASN A 66 0.48 9.46 12.25
N ASN A 67 1.74 9.68 12.61
CA ASN A 67 2.42 10.97 12.41
C ASN A 67 3.59 10.92 11.42
N CYS A 68 4.21 9.77 11.21
CA CYS A 68 5.45 9.64 10.42
C CYS A 68 5.26 8.85 9.12
N THR A 69 4.06 8.31 8.84
CA THR A 69 3.78 7.61 7.58
C THR A 69 2.80 8.34 6.64
N ASN A 70 2.38 9.56 6.98
CA ASN A 70 1.41 10.32 6.18
C ASN A 70 2.01 10.93 4.90
N CYS A 71 3.32 11.17 4.87
CA CYS A 71 4.00 11.81 3.73
C CYS A 71 4.92 10.87 2.96
N HIS A 72 5.40 9.80 3.59
CA HIS A 72 6.31 8.82 2.99
C HIS A 72 6.23 7.46 3.70
N SER A 73 6.79 6.44 3.08
CA SER A 73 6.82 5.08 3.64
C SER A 73 7.54 5.02 5.00
N SER A 74 7.07 4.13 5.89
CA SER A 74 7.75 3.76 7.14
C SER A 74 9.20 3.29 6.93
N LYS A 75 9.54 2.79 5.73
CA LYS A 75 10.91 2.35 5.40
C LYS A 75 11.93 3.47 5.60
N ILE A 76 11.59 4.72 5.27
CA ILE A 76 12.48 5.86 5.48
C ILE A 76 12.70 6.10 6.98
N VAL A 77 11.65 5.98 7.79
CA VAL A 77 11.74 6.11 9.25
C VAL A 77 12.66 5.02 9.83
N LEU A 78 12.43 3.75 9.46
CA LEU A 78 13.19 2.60 9.95
C LEU A 78 14.67 2.60 9.52
N GLN A 79 14.97 3.13 8.33
CA GLN A 79 16.35 3.28 7.84
C GLN A 79 17.14 4.32 8.64
N ASN A 80 16.46 5.36 9.12
CA ASN A 80 17.02 6.48 9.83
C ASN A 80 17.15 6.19 11.33
N ARG A 81 18.16 5.41 11.72
CA ARG A 81 18.40 5.12 13.14
C ARG A 81 19.19 6.23 13.83
N MET A 82 18.52 7.00 14.69
CA MET A 82 19.04 8.23 15.29
C MET A 82 18.88 8.25 16.82
N SER A 83 19.67 9.08 17.50
CA SER A 83 19.50 9.34 18.94
C SER A 83 18.29 10.23 19.16
N ALA A 84 17.82 10.34 20.41
CA ALA A 84 16.70 11.20 20.76
C ALA A 84 16.94 12.67 20.39
N GLU A 85 18.17 13.18 20.59
CA GLU A 85 18.55 14.55 20.24
C GLU A 85 18.48 14.77 18.73
N ARG A 86 18.96 13.80 17.94
CA ARG A 86 18.91 13.87 16.48
C ARG A 86 17.48 13.77 15.96
N TRP A 87 16.64 12.91 16.53
CA TRP A 87 15.23 12.86 16.17
C TRP A 87 14.50 14.18 16.45
N ASN A 88 14.73 14.78 17.62
CA ASN A 88 14.16 16.09 17.94
C ASN A 88 14.61 17.16 16.94
N ALA A 89 15.90 17.18 16.57
CA ALA A 89 16.41 18.10 15.56
C ALA A 89 15.79 17.85 14.18
N THR A 90 15.61 16.59 13.79
CA THR A 90 14.97 16.22 12.51
C THR A 90 13.50 16.60 12.48
N ILE A 91 12.75 16.36 13.56
CA ILE A 91 11.34 16.78 13.68
C ILE A 91 11.24 18.30 13.58
N LYS A 92 12.08 19.04 14.32
CA LYS A 92 12.13 20.51 14.23
C LYS A 92 12.40 20.99 12.81
N TRP A 93 13.38 20.39 12.12
CA TRP A 93 13.67 20.72 10.73
C TRP A 93 12.49 20.41 9.78
N MET A 94 11.79 19.29 10.00
CA MET A 94 10.59 18.96 9.21
C MET A 94 9.44 19.95 9.47
N GLN A 95 9.30 20.44 10.70
CA GLN A 95 8.31 21.47 11.03
C GLN A 95 8.65 22.80 10.35
N GLU A 96 9.94 23.18 10.34
CA GLU A 96 10.41 24.42 9.73
C GLU A 96 10.40 24.40 8.19
N THR A 97 10.61 23.23 7.57
CA THR A 97 10.90 23.15 6.12
C THR A 97 10.00 22.22 5.32
N GLN A 98 9.40 21.21 5.95
CA GLN A 98 8.60 20.17 5.29
C GLN A 98 7.10 20.24 5.66
N ASN A 99 6.68 21.32 6.33
CA ASN A 99 5.30 21.54 6.76
C ASN A 99 4.75 20.42 7.66
N LEU A 100 5.61 19.82 8.49
CA LEU A 100 5.16 18.93 9.56
C LEU A 100 4.42 19.78 10.60
N TRP A 101 3.24 19.33 11.02
CA TRP A 101 2.44 20.03 12.03
C TRP A 101 3.11 19.97 13.41
N ASP A 102 2.61 20.80 14.34
CA ASP A 102 3.00 20.70 15.74
C ASP A 102 2.50 19.37 16.33
N LEU A 103 3.44 18.53 16.75
CA LEU A 103 3.17 17.22 17.33
C LEU A 103 2.76 17.31 18.82
N GLY A 104 3.00 18.44 19.48
CA GLY A 104 2.73 18.61 20.91
C GLY A 104 3.28 17.46 21.76
N ARG A 105 2.44 16.88 22.63
CA ARG A 105 2.84 15.74 23.50
C ARG A 105 3.22 14.47 22.72
N ASN A 106 2.81 14.33 21.47
CA ASN A 106 3.16 13.16 20.66
C ASN A 106 4.65 13.14 20.30
N GLN A 107 5.33 14.29 20.27
CA GLN A 107 6.75 14.33 19.92
C GLN A 107 7.59 13.50 20.89
N GLU A 108 7.37 13.62 22.19
CA GLU A 108 8.09 12.84 23.19
C GLU A 108 7.84 11.33 23.02
N ILE A 109 6.58 10.93 22.80
CA ILE A 109 6.19 9.54 22.55
C ILE A 109 6.92 8.99 21.31
N ILE A 110 6.90 9.74 20.20
CA ILE A 110 7.53 9.36 18.94
C ILE A 110 9.04 9.21 19.12
N VAL A 111 9.69 10.21 19.73
CA VAL A 111 11.15 10.20 19.94
C VAL A 111 11.56 9.06 20.86
N ASN A 112 10.84 8.85 21.96
CA ASN A 112 11.14 7.77 22.91
C ASN A 112 10.99 6.40 22.25
N TYR A 113 9.90 6.17 21.51
CA TYR A 113 9.70 4.93 20.77
C TYR A 113 10.82 4.69 19.75
N LEU A 114 11.14 5.69 18.91
CA LEU A 114 12.13 5.53 17.85
C LEU A 114 13.55 5.34 18.40
N ALA A 115 13.94 6.09 19.43
CA ALA A 115 15.26 5.98 20.05
C ALA A 115 15.43 4.65 20.80
N THR A 116 14.37 4.15 21.44
CA THR A 116 14.39 2.88 22.20
C THR A 116 14.46 1.67 21.27
N ASN A 117 13.60 1.64 20.24
CA ASN A 117 13.45 0.48 19.37
C ASN A 117 14.42 0.49 18.17
N TYR A 118 14.86 1.67 17.74
CA TYR A 118 15.71 1.86 16.57
C TYR A 118 16.94 2.75 16.85
N PRO A 119 17.78 2.39 17.85
CA PRO A 119 18.92 3.22 18.25
C PRO A 119 19.99 3.30 17.15
N PRO A 120 20.85 4.34 17.16
CA PRO A 120 21.96 4.48 16.23
C PRO A 120 22.85 3.24 16.22
N ILE A 121 23.16 2.75 15.03
CA ILE A 121 24.12 1.67 14.83
C ILE A 121 25.44 2.31 14.39
N LYS A 122 26.56 1.92 15.01
CA LYS A 122 27.90 2.32 14.58
C LYS A 122 28.26 1.61 13.28
N LYS A 123 27.68 2.06 12.17
CA LYS A 123 27.96 1.60 10.81
C LYS A 123 28.27 2.80 9.92
N GLY A 124 29.29 2.64 9.08
CA GLY A 124 29.59 3.62 8.03
C GLY A 124 28.47 3.67 6.99
N ARG A 125 28.32 4.80 6.28
CA ARG A 125 27.30 4.97 5.24
C ARG A 125 27.45 3.95 4.09
N ARG A 126 28.69 3.56 3.80
CA ARG A 126 29.06 2.48 2.89
C ARG A 126 29.99 1.53 3.63
N MET A 127 29.55 0.30 3.83
CA MET A 127 30.45 -0.76 4.27
C MET A 127 31.29 -1.20 3.08
N VAL A 128 32.50 -1.69 3.36
CA VAL A 128 33.30 -2.38 2.34
C VAL A 128 32.50 -3.59 1.89
N LEU A 129 32.33 -3.73 0.58
CA LEU A 129 31.65 -4.87 0.02
C LEU A 129 32.51 -6.11 0.28
N THR A 130 31.90 -7.18 0.77
CA THR A 130 32.57 -8.45 1.05
C THR A 130 31.90 -9.54 0.22
N ASN A 131 32.69 -10.50 -0.27
CA ASN A 131 32.19 -11.66 -1.04
C ASN A 131 31.44 -11.29 -2.34
N ILE A 132 32.05 -10.45 -3.19
CA ILE A 132 31.50 -10.15 -4.52
C ILE A 132 32.14 -11.06 -5.56
N GLU A 133 31.30 -11.78 -6.30
CA GLU A 133 31.66 -12.31 -7.62
C GLU A 133 31.18 -11.33 -8.69
N TRP A 134 32.13 -10.77 -9.43
CA TRP A 134 31.84 -9.87 -10.55
C TRP A 134 31.61 -10.71 -11.80
N TYR A 135 30.59 -10.38 -12.58
CA TYR A 135 30.39 -10.99 -13.90
C TYR A 135 31.17 -10.18 -14.95
N GLU A 136 31.68 -10.89 -15.96
CA GLU A 136 32.36 -10.26 -17.09
C GLU A 136 31.32 -9.67 -18.06
N LEU A 137 31.59 -8.46 -18.53
CA LEU A 137 30.78 -7.80 -19.56
C LEU A 137 31.42 -8.10 -20.92
N GLU A 138 30.63 -8.61 -21.87
CA GLU A 138 31.08 -8.78 -23.25
C GLU A 138 31.20 -7.43 -23.96
N ASP A 139 32.34 -7.20 -24.61
CA ASP A 139 32.52 -6.08 -25.52
C ASP A 139 31.71 -6.35 -26.81
N LYS A 140 30.89 -5.38 -27.22
CA LYS A 140 30.05 -5.45 -28.43
C LYS A 140 30.83 -5.19 -29.71
#